data_AF-A0A7K4KVV7-F1
#
_entry.id   AF-A0A7K4KVV7-F1
#
_cell.length_a   1.000
_cell.length_b   1.000
_cell.length_c   1.000
_cell.angle_alpha   90.00
_cell.angle_beta   90.00
_cell.angle_gamma   90.00
#
_symmetry.space_group_name_H-M   'P 1'
#
loop_
_entity.id
_entity.type
_entity.pdbx_description
1 polymer ?
#
loop_
_entity_poly.entity_id
_entity_poly.type
_entity_poly.pdbx_seq_one_letter_code
_entity_poly.pdbx_strand_id
1 'polypeptide(L)'
;MCTGDCAKCLGITLIPLAVLCTLTNILLFFPGGKVVDNNEHITDEVWYFGGIAGSGILMIFPALVFLGLKNNDCCGCCGNESCGKRFAMFSSIIFAAIGVLGAGYCFAVSAVAINKGPKCETGQLWDYPFQNGDYLSNHTIWDKCTAPENIVPWNLTLFSLLLIMSGIQAVLCAIQVVNGLFGTICGDCKCCGCCG
;
A
#
# COMPACT_ATOMS: atom_id res chain seq x y z
N MET A 1 11.29 24.35 9.11
CA MET A 1 10.15 23.65 9.73
C MET A 1 10.33 22.16 9.51
N CYS A 2 10.07 21.39 10.55
CA CYS A 2 10.70 20.10 10.86
C CYS A 2 10.30 18.97 9.90
N THR A 3 11.18 18.62 8.97
CA THR A 3 11.03 17.42 8.12
C THR A 3 10.91 16.14 8.95
N GLY A 4 11.55 16.08 10.13
CA GLY A 4 11.45 14.95 11.06
C GLY A 4 10.08 14.77 11.72
N ASP A 5 9.41 15.87 12.11
CA ASP A 5 8.06 15.78 12.73
C ASP A 5 7.00 15.37 11.70
N CYS A 6 7.11 15.88 10.47
CA CYS A 6 6.26 15.47 9.36
C CYS A 6 6.48 13.99 9.03
N ALA A 7 7.74 13.55 8.92
CA ALA A 7 8.07 12.15 8.67
C ALA A 7 7.51 11.20 9.74
N LYS A 8 7.60 11.57 11.02
CA LYS A 8 7.00 10.76 12.10
C LYS A 8 5.49 10.61 11.93
N CYS A 9 4.79 11.68 11.61
CA CYS A 9 3.34 11.64 11.35
C CYS A 9 3.00 10.71 10.17
N LEU A 10 3.78 10.78 9.09
CA LEU A 10 3.64 9.89 7.94
C LEU A 10 3.86 8.42 8.34
N GLY A 11 4.93 8.13 9.09
CA GLY A 11 5.23 6.78 9.58
C GLY A 11 4.14 6.19 10.48
N ILE A 12 3.60 6.98 11.42
CA ILE A 12 2.47 6.57 12.29
C ILE A 12 1.24 6.24 11.45
N THR A 13 0.99 7.01 10.39
CA THR A 13 -0.19 6.82 9.52
C THR A 13 -0.03 5.59 8.62
N LEU A 14 1.18 5.27 8.16
CA LEU A 14 1.44 4.12 7.29
C LEU A 14 1.23 2.77 7.96
N ILE A 15 1.48 2.65 9.28
CA ILE A 15 1.31 1.40 10.04
C ILE A 15 -0.13 0.86 9.99
N PRO A 16 -1.17 1.62 10.43
CA PRO A 16 -2.54 1.11 10.39
C PRO A 16 -3.00 0.83 8.95
N LEU A 17 -2.58 1.65 7.97
CA LEU A 17 -2.86 1.38 6.56
C LEU A 17 -2.26 0.05 6.10
N ALA A 18 -1.01 -0.25 6.46
CA ALA A 18 -0.36 -1.52 6.10
C ALA A 18 -1.06 -2.73 6.74
N VAL A 19 -1.48 -2.61 8.00
CA VAL A 19 -2.26 -3.65 8.70
C VAL A 19 -3.60 -3.86 8.00
N LEU A 20 -4.33 -2.79 7.70
CA LEU A 20 -5.62 -2.87 7.00
C LEU A 20 -5.46 -3.50 5.61
N CYS A 21 -4.49 -3.08 4.81
CA CYS A 21 -4.20 -3.70 3.50
C CYS A 21 -3.90 -5.20 3.61
N THR A 22 -3.14 -5.60 4.63
CA THR A 22 -2.83 -7.01 4.88
C THR A 22 -4.09 -7.78 5.24
N LEU A 23 -4.93 -7.27 6.15
CA LEU A 23 -6.18 -7.89 6.56
C LEU A 23 -7.19 -7.99 5.40
N THR A 24 -7.34 -6.93 4.60
CA THR A 24 -8.22 -6.91 3.43
C THR A 24 -7.80 -7.98 2.41
N ASN A 25 -6.50 -8.16 2.19
CA ASN A 25 -6.01 -9.20 1.28
C ASN A 25 -6.13 -10.62 1.87
N ILE A 26 -6.07 -10.77 3.20
CA ILE A 26 -6.41 -12.05 3.86
C ILE A 26 -7.89 -12.38 3.68
N LEU A 27 -8.78 -11.39 3.83
CA LEU A 27 -10.22 -11.55 3.62
C LEU A 27 -10.57 -11.94 2.18
N LEU A 28 -9.77 -11.50 1.20
CA LEU A 28 -9.92 -11.89 -0.21
C LEU A 28 -9.70 -13.39 -0.46
N PHE A 29 -9.02 -14.12 0.43
CA PHE A 29 -8.93 -15.59 0.34
C PHE A 29 -10.24 -16.31 0.68
N PHE A 30 -11.22 -15.61 1.25
CA PHE A 30 -12.55 -16.14 1.57
C PHE A 30 -13.58 -15.56 0.60
N PRO A 31 -13.76 -16.14 -0.61
CA PRO A 31 -14.70 -15.63 -1.58
C PRO A 31 -16.13 -15.65 -1.03
N GLY A 32 -16.76 -14.47 -0.95
CA GLY A 32 -18.08 -14.31 -0.35
C GLY A 32 -18.13 -14.58 1.17
N GLY A 33 -16.98 -14.54 1.85
CA GLY A 33 -16.88 -14.80 3.29
C GLY A 33 -17.07 -16.26 3.70
N LYS A 34 -17.05 -17.20 2.73
CA LYS A 34 -17.15 -18.64 2.99
C LYS A 34 -15.78 -19.31 2.82
N VAL A 35 -15.52 -20.33 3.63
CA VAL A 35 -14.36 -21.22 3.45
C VAL A 35 -14.68 -22.11 2.25
N VAL A 36 -13.82 -22.10 1.23
CA VAL A 36 -14.01 -22.92 0.03
C VAL A 36 -13.27 -24.24 0.19
N ASP A 37 -13.90 -25.34 -0.22
CA ASP A 37 -13.32 -26.68 -0.13
C ASP A 37 -12.19 -26.92 -1.14
N ASN A 38 -12.15 -26.17 -2.25
CA ASN A 38 -11.15 -26.28 -3.32
C ASN A 38 -10.51 -24.92 -3.66
N ASN A 39 -9.17 -24.87 -3.61
CA ASN A 39 -8.38 -23.66 -3.88
C ASN A 39 -8.43 -23.18 -5.35
N GLU A 40 -8.83 -24.03 -6.30
CA GLU A 40 -8.92 -23.69 -7.73
C GLU A 40 -10.05 -22.69 -8.07
N HIS A 41 -10.96 -22.49 -7.11
CA HIS A 41 -12.11 -21.59 -7.23
C HIS A 41 -11.80 -20.17 -6.73
N ILE A 42 -10.59 -19.94 -6.22
CA ILE A 42 -10.13 -18.62 -5.77
C ILE A 42 -9.66 -17.81 -6.98
N THR A 43 -10.03 -16.53 -7.00
CA THR A 43 -9.60 -15.54 -8.00
C THR A 43 -8.06 -15.47 -8.06
N ASP A 44 -7.47 -15.68 -9.23
CA ASP A 44 -6.01 -15.76 -9.43
C ASP A 44 -5.30 -14.48 -8.94
N GLU A 45 -5.98 -13.34 -9.02
CA GLU A 45 -5.42 -12.05 -8.63
C GLU A 45 -5.11 -11.94 -7.12
N VAL A 46 -5.78 -12.75 -6.29
CA VAL A 46 -5.51 -12.82 -4.84
C VAL A 46 -4.13 -13.43 -4.57
N TRP A 47 -3.69 -14.35 -5.43
CA TRP A 47 -2.38 -15.00 -5.35
C TRP A 47 -1.22 -14.10 -5.76
N TYR A 48 -1.48 -12.93 -6.34
CA TYR A 48 -0.44 -11.92 -6.56
C TYR A 48 -0.02 -11.20 -5.28
N PHE A 49 -0.67 -11.47 -4.15
CA PHE A 49 -0.33 -10.95 -2.83
C PHE A 49 -0.14 -9.42 -2.79
N GLY A 50 -0.90 -8.68 -3.62
CA GLY A 50 -0.76 -7.22 -3.75
C GLY A 50 -0.86 -6.49 -2.40
N GLY A 51 -1.88 -6.83 -1.60
CA GLY A 51 -2.08 -6.21 -0.29
C GLY A 51 -1.12 -6.70 0.80
N ILE A 52 -0.72 -7.98 0.78
CA ILE A 52 0.20 -8.56 1.80
C ILE A 52 1.65 -8.18 1.49
N ALA A 53 2.15 -8.48 0.30
CA ALA A 53 3.54 -8.24 -0.07
C ALA A 53 3.78 -6.76 -0.40
N GLY A 54 2.94 -6.17 -1.25
CA GLY A 54 3.09 -4.80 -1.74
C GLY A 54 2.76 -3.74 -0.69
N SER A 55 1.50 -3.66 -0.27
CA SER A 55 1.02 -2.62 0.66
C SER A 55 1.15 -2.99 2.15
N GLY A 56 1.51 -4.23 2.47
CA GLY A 56 1.70 -4.74 3.82
C GLY A 56 3.18 -4.76 4.21
N ILE A 57 3.88 -5.85 3.88
CA ILE A 57 5.27 -6.13 4.28
C ILE A 57 6.22 -5.05 3.76
N LEU A 58 6.18 -4.72 2.46
CA LEU A 58 7.08 -3.70 1.91
C LEU A 58 6.84 -2.31 2.52
N MET A 59 5.65 -2.04 3.05
CA MET A 59 5.31 -0.76 3.68
C MET A 59 5.86 -0.64 5.11
N ILE A 60 6.25 -1.75 5.76
CA ILE A 60 6.86 -1.73 7.09
C ILE A 60 8.22 -1.02 7.07
N PHE A 61 9.02 -1.23 6.02
CA PHE A 61 10.33 -0.62 5.87
C PHE A 61 10.28 0.93 5.88
N PRO A 62 9.54 1.60 4.97
CA PRO A 62 9.41 3.06 5.02
C PRO A 62 8.74 3.52 6.32
N ALA A 63 7.74 2.82 6.85
CA ALA A 63 7.10 3.22 8.10
C ALA A 63 8.09 3.29 9.28
N LEU A 64 8.94 2.26 9.46
CA LEU A 64 9.95 2.23 10.51
C LEU A 64 11.04 3.28 10.31
N VAL A 65 11.49 3.47 9.07
CA VAL A 65 12.49 4.50 8.76
C VAL A 65 11.92 5.89 9.04
N PHE A 66 10.68 6.18 8.66
CA PHE A 66 10.05 7.48 8.87
C PHE A 66 9.84 7.79 10.35
N LEU A 67 9.51 6.78 11.15
CA LEU A 67 9.44 6.89 12.62
C LEU A 67 10.83 7.15 13.24
N GLY A 68 11.87 6.49 12.71
CA GLY A 68 13.25 6.61 13.19
C GLY A 68 13.90 7.98 12.92
N LEU A 69 13.43 8.73 11.92
CA LEU A 69 14.01 10.02 11.54
C LEU A 69 13.97 11.10 12.63
N LYS A 70 13.10 10.98 13.65
CA LYS A 70 13.04 11.92 14.79
C LYS A 70 13.97 11.55 15.95
N ASN A 71 14.32 10.28 16.13
CA ASN A 71 15.20 9.85 17.23
C ASN A 71 16.69 10.18 16.97
N ASN A 72 17.00 10.78 15.82
CA ASN A 72 18.36 11.13 15.42
C ASN A 72 18.71 12.59 15.74
N ASP A 73 17.92 13.25 16.60
CA ASP A 73 18.29 14.54 17.15
C ASP A 73 19.32 14.33 18.29
N CYS A 74 20.56 14.74 18.01
CA CYS A 74 21.63 15.14 18.94
C CYS A 74 22.77 14.20 19.36
N CYS A 75 22.92 12.95 18.88
CA CYS A 75 24.17 12.20 19.09
C CYS A 75 24.29 10.91 18.26
N GLY A 76 25.21 10.84 17.29
CA GLY A 76 25.70 9.52 16.83
C GLY A 76 26.18 9.40 15.39
N CYS A 77 27.39 9.89 15.11
CA CYS A 77 28.48 9.19 14.41
C CYS A 77 29.64 10.17 14.21
N CYS A 78 30.78 9.91 14.84
CA CYS A 78 32.06 10.58 14.57
C CYS A 78 32.02 12.13 14.55
N GLY A 79 31.46 12.76 15.59
CA GLY A 79 31.70 14.18 15.89
C GLY A 79 31.30 15.21 14.82
N ASN A 80 30.59 14.83 13.76
CA ASN A 80 30.13 15.74 12.71
C ASN A 80 28.65 15.52 12.35
N GLU A 81 27.78 16.37 12.92
CA GLU A 81 26.32 16.33 12.80
C GLU A 81 25.80 16.35 11.35
N SER A 82 26.55 17.00 10.45
CA SER A 82 26.14 17.19 9.05
C SER A 82 26.18 15.91 8.21
N CYS A 83 27.08 14.96 8.52
CA CYS A 83 27.26 13.74 7.73
C CYS A 83 26.18 12.68 8.03
N GLY A 84 25.82 12.50 9.31
CA GLY A 84 24.78 11.55 9.73
C GLY A 84 23.39 11.94 9.23
N LYS A 85 23.09 13.25 9.22
CA LYS A 85 21.80 13.78 8.75
C LYS A 85 21.57 13.54 7.27
N ARG A 86 22.58 13.75 6.42
CA ARG A 86 22.47 13.49 4.97
C ARG A 86 22.27 12.00 4.67
N PHE A 87 23.00 11.12 5.36
CA PHE A 87 22.87 9.68 5.18
C PHE A 87 21.49 9.15 5.61
N ALA A 88 20.98 9.62 6.76
CA ALA A 88 19.65 9.26 7.23
C ALA A 88 18.55 9.75 6.27
N MET A 89 18.67 10.98 5.74
CA MET A 89 17.71 11.53 4.78
C MET A 89 17.75 10.80 3.42
N PHE A 90 18.94 10.48 2.90
CA PHE A 90 19.10 9.71 1.67
C PHE A 90 18.51 8.29 1.79
N SER A 91 18.77 7.61 2.92
CA SER A 91 18.17 6.32 3.22
C SER A 91 16.64 6.40 3.22
N SER A 92 16.07 7.45 3.82
CA SER A 92 14.61 7.64 3.81
C SER A 92 13.99 7.78 2.42
N ILE A 93 14.70 8.40 1.46
CA ILE A 93 14.25 8.52 0.07
C ILE A 93 14.22 7.15 -0.60
N ILE A 94 15.26 6.33 -0.39
CA ILE A 94 15.32 4.97 -0.96
C ILE A 94 14.15 4.12 -0.46
N PHE A 95 13.93 4.09 0.86
CA PHE A 95 12.84 3.32 1.44
C PHE A 95 11.47 3.87 1.07
N ALA A 96 11.32 5.19 0.94
CA ALA A 96 10.10 5.81 0.43
C ALA A 96 9.82 5.40 -1.02
N ALA A 97 10.84 5.34 -1.88
CA ALA A 97 10.70 4.87 -3.26
C ALA A 97 10.28 3.39 -3.32
N ILE A 98 10.85 2.53 -2.46
CA ILE A 98 10.39 1.14 -2.29
C ILE A 98 8.92 1.10 -1.88
N GLY A 99 8.50 1.97 -0.95
CA GLY A 99 7.10 2.12 -0.54
C GLY A 99 6.18 2.50 -1.69
N VAL A 100 6.59 3.45 -2.54
CA VAL A 100 5.85 3.84 -3.76
C VAL A 100 5.74 2.67 -4.73
N LEU A 101 6.81 1.91 -4.96
CA LEU A 101 6.78 0.73 -5.83
C LEU A 101 5.87 -0.37 -5.29
N GLY A 102 5.94 -0.67 -3.99
CA GLY A 102 5.08 -1.67 -3.34
C GLY A 102 3.60 -1.28 -3.36
N ALA A 103 3.30 -0.01 -3.05
CA ALA A 103 1.94 0.52 -3.14
C ALA A 103 1.44 0.58 -4.59
N GLY A 104 2.27 0.98 -5.54
CA GLY A 104 1.94 1.00 -6.97
C GLY A 104 1.63 -0.39 -7.52
N TYR A 105 2.37 -1.41 -7.08
CA TYR A 105 2.07 -2.81 -7.41
C TYR A 105 0.69 -3.23 -6.89
N CYS A 106 0.41 -2.97 -5.61
CA CYS A 106 -0.90 -3.26 -5.01
C CYS A 106 -2.04 -2.53 -5.73
N PHE A 107 -1.83 -1.26 -6.09
CA PHE A 107 -2.78 -0.44 -6.83
C PHE A 107 -3.09 -1.03 -8.21
N ALA A 108 -2.05 -1.40 -8.98
CA ALA A 108 -2.19 -1.97 -10.31
C ALA A 108 -2.91 -3.32 -10.27
N VAL A 109 -2.52 -4.22 -9.37
CA VAL A 109 -3.19 -5.52 -9.18
C VAL A 109 -4.66 -5.32 -8.81
N SER A 110 -4.96 -4.40 -7.88
CA SER A 110 -6.34 -4.11 -7.47
C SER A 110 -7.18 -3.56 -8.62
N ALA A 111 -6.62 -2.66 -9.44
CA ALA A 111 -7.30 -2.12 -10.61
C ALA A 111 -7.58 -3.19 -11.67
N VAL A 112 -6.63 -4.09 -11.93
CA VAL A 112 -6.81 -5.23 -12.85
C VAL A 112 -7.87 -6.19 -12.32
N ALA A 113 -7.86 -6.49 -11.01
CA ALA A 113 -8.85 -7.37 -10.39
C ALA A 113 -10.27 -6.80 -10.44
N ILE A 114 -10.42 -5.47 -10.25
CA ILE A 114 -11.71 -4.76 -10.41
C ILE A 114 -12.16 -4.75 -11.88
N ASN A 115 -11.24 -4.70 -12.85
CA ASN A 115 -11.65 -4.71 -14.25
C ASN A 115 -12.06 -6.12 -14.71
N LYS A 116 -11.29 -7.14 -14.31
CA LYS A 116 -11.56 -8.54 -14.68
C LYS A 116 -12.77 -9.13 -13.96
N GLY A 117 -13.05 -8.66 -12.74
CA GLY A 117 -14.10 -9.20 -11.87
C GLY A 117 -13.70 -10.51 -11.18
N PRO A 118 -14.51 -11.00 -10.23
CA PRO A 118 -14.23 -12.26 -9.54
C PRO A 118 -14.44 -13.47 -10.46
N LYS A 119 -13.72 -14.55 -10.16
CA LYS A 119 -14.04 -15.88 -10.68
C LYS A 119 -15.27 -16.41 -9.95
N CYS A 120 -16.25 -16.93 -10.68
CA CYS A 120 -17.47 -17.48 -10.10
C CYS A 120 -18.05 -18.60 -10.95
N GLU A 121 -18.97 -19.37 -10.36
CA GLU A 121 -19.67 -20.43 -11.05
C GLU A 121 -20.87 -19.87 -11.84
N THR A 122 -20.89 -20.09 -13.15
CA THR A 122 -22.02 -19.75 -14.04
C THR A 122 -22.82 -21.02 -14.37
N GLY A 123 -23.16 -21.81 -13.35
CA GLY A 123 -24.03 -22.99 -13.43
C GLY A 123 -23.38 -24.34 -13.78
N GLN A 124 -22.31 -24.38 -14.58
CA GLN A 124 -21.59 -25.64 -14.89
C GLN A 124 -20.05 -25.51 -14.91
N LEU A 125 -19.52 -24.29 -14.97
CA LEU A 125 -18.08 -24.01 -15.05
C LEU A 125 -17.73 -22.79 -14.18
N TRP A 126 -16.51 -22.79 -13.64
CA TRP A 126 -15.88 -21.66 -12.97
C TRP A 126 -15.12 -20.81 -13.99
N ASP A 127 -15.60 -19.61 -14.27
CA ASP A 127 -15.01 -18.72 -15.27
C ASP A 127 -15.07 -17.24 -14.81
N TYR A 128 -14.53 -16.34 -15.63
CA TYR A 128 -14.57 -14.88 -15.45
C TYR A 128 -15.65 -14.26 -16.36
N PRO A 129 -16.94 -14.29 -15.97
CA PRO A 129 -18.04 -13.86 -16.83
C PRO A 129 -18.05 -12.34 -17.10
N PHE A 130 -17.23 -11.58 -16.38
CA PHE A 130 -17.18 -10.12 -16.43
C PHE A 130 -16.00 -9.54 -17.22
N GLN A 131 -15.07 -10.37 -17.69
CA GLN A 131 -13.84 -9.91 -18.34
C GLN A 131 -14.08 -9.00 -19.57
N ASN A 132 -15.24 -9.09 -20.22
CA ASN A 132 -15.63 -8.28 -21.37
C ASN A 132 -16.94 -7.48 -21.16
N GLY A 133 -17.48 -7.44 -19.94
CA GLY A 133 -18.78 -6.83 -19.63
C GLY A 133 -18.67 -5.69 -18.64
N ASP A 134 -19.45 -4.62 -18.83
CA ASP A 134 -19.52 -3.49 -17.90
C ASP A 134 -20.37 -3.83 -16.66
N TYR A 135 -19.82 -4.68 -15.80
CA TYR A 135 -20.48 -5.13 -14.57
C TYR A 135 -20.45 -4.07 -13.47
N LEU A 136 -19.61 -3.03 -13.62
CA LEU A 136 -19.55 -1.92 -12.67
C LEU A 136 -20.75 -0.97 -12.86
N SER A 137 -21.16 -0.72 -14.10
CA SER A 137 -22.35 0.08 -14.39
C SER A 137 -23.63 -0.75 -14.36
N ASN A 138 -23.58 -1.98 -14.87
CA ASN A 138 -24.76 -2.83 -14.98
C ASN A 138 -24.83 -3.89 -13.87
N HIS A 139 -25.53 -3.59 -12.78
CA HIS A 139 -25.71 -4.54 -11.68
C HIS A 139 -26.54 -5.78 -12.05
N THR A 140 -27.32 -5.75 -13.13
CA THR A 140 -28.16 -6.90 -13.52
C THR A 140 -27.36 -8.10 -14.00
N ILE A 141 -26.10 -7.90 -14.43
CA ILE A 141 -25.25 -9.02 -14.86
C ILE A 141 -24.59 -9.74 -13.68
N TRP A 142 -24.74 -9.24 -12.44
CA TRP A 142 -24.20 -9.90 -11.25
C TRP A 142 -24.87 -11.25 -10.99
N ASP A 143 -26.14 -11.40 -11.41
CA ASP A 143 -26.91 -12.65 -11.31
C ASP A 143 -26.35 -13.79 -12.18
N LYS A 144 -25.37 -13.51 -13.06
CA LYS A 144 -24.64 -14.55 -13.79
C LYS A 144 -23.77 -15.43 -12.88
N CYS A 145 -23.35 -14.90 -11.73
CA CYS A 145 -22.64 -15.67 -10.71
C CYS A 145 -23.63 -16.35 -9.78
N THR A 146 -23.80 -17.66 -9.92
CA THR A 146 -24.72 -18.45 -9.11
C THR A 146 -24.10 -18.82 -7.75
N ALA A 147 -22.80 -19.09 -7.72
CA ALA A 147 -22.05 -19.36 -6.50
C ALA A 147 -20.61 -18.80 -6.58
N PRO A 148 -20.02 -18.34 -5.47
CA PRO A 148 -20.64 -18.12 -4.15
C PRO A 148 -21.55 -16.88 -4.09
N GLU A 149 -22.57 -16.90 -3.23
CA GLU A 149 -23.48 -15.76 -3.03
C GLU A 149 -22.70 -14.49 -2.64
N ASN A 150 -23.08 -13.34 -3.23
CA ASN A 150 -22.48 -12.04 -2.98
C ASN A 150 -20.96 -11.95 -3.28
N ILE A 151 -20.43 -12.81 -4.14
CA ILE A 151 -19.00 -12.76 -4.53
C ILE A 151 -18.62 -11.44 -5.22
N VAL A 152 -19.51 -10.91 -6.07
CA VAL A 152 -19.28 -9.67 -6.82
C VAL A 152 -19.08 -8.47 -5.89
N PRO A 153 -20.03 -8.13 -5.00
CA PRO A 153 -19.83 -7.02 -4.07
C PRO A 153 -18.68 -7.29 -3.09
N TRP A 154 -18.46 -8.54 -2.66
CA TRP A 154 -17.33 -8.88 -1.79
C TRP A 154 -15.98 -8.56 -2.44
N ASN A 155 -15.76 -9.06 -3.65
CA ASN A 155 -14.52 -8.85 -4.39
C ASN A 155 -14.32 -7.38 -4.74
N LEU A 156 -15.36 -6.73 -5.26
CA LEU A 156 -15.33 -5.33 -5.66
C LEU A 156 -15.01 -4.41 -4.47
N THR A 157 -15.65 -4.62 -3.32
CA THR A 157 -15.43 -3.79 -2.12
C THR A 157 -14.01 -3.95 -1.57
N LEU A 158 -13.53 -5.18 -1.40
CA LEU A 158 -12.20 -5.42 -0.84
C LEU A 158 -11.07 -4.92 -1.77
N PHE A 159 -11.15 -5.17 -3.08
CA PHE A 159 -10.17 -4.62 -4.01
C PHE A 159 -10.26 -3.10 -4.13
N SER A 160 -11.45 -2.51 -4.03
CA SER A 160 -11.59 -1.04 -4.01
C SER A 160 -10.95 -0.43 -2.76
N LEU A 161 -11.12 -1.07 -1.60
CA LEU A 161 -10.44 -0.66 -0.36
C LEU A 161 -8.91 -0.75 -0.51
N LEU A 162 -8.38 -1.85 -1.07
CA LEU A 162 -6.95 -1.97 -1.37
C LEU A 162 -6.46 -0.89 -2.33
N LEU A 163 -7.21 -0.59 -3.37
CA LEU A 163 -6.87 0.45 -4.35
C LEU A 163 -6.79 1.84 -3.69
N ILE A 164 -7.77 2.21 -2.87
CA ILE A 164 -7.78 3.50 -2.16
C ILE A 164 -6.65 3.57 -1.14
N MET A 165 -6.48 2.54 -0.31
CA MET A 165 -5.46 2.51 0.74
C MET A 165 -4.04 2.53 0.16
N SER A 166 -3.78 1.72 -0.88
CA SER A 166 -2.49 1.74 -1.59
C SER A 166 -2.25 3.09 -2.29
N GLY A 167 -3.27 3.71 -2.86
CA GLY A 167 -3.18 5.07 -3.40
C GLY A 167 -2.76 6.09 -2.34
N ILE A 168 -3.37 6.05 -1.15
CA ILE A 168 -2.99 6.90 -0.02
C ILE A 168 -1.52 6.63 0.40
N GLN A 169 -1.13 5.36 0.54
CA GLN A 169 0.26 5.00 0.90
C GLN A 169 1.27 5.54 -0.12
N ALA A 170 0.97 5.43 -1.42
CA ALA A 170 1.82 5.95 -2.48
C ALA A 170 1.98 7.48 -2.37
N VAL A 171 0.89 8.21 -2.12
CA VAL A 171 0.93 9.67 -1.92
C VAL A 171 1.75 10.05 -0.69
N LEU A 172 1.55 9.38 0.45
CA LEU A 172 2.31 9.62 1.68
C LEU A 172 3.81 9.36 1.49
N CYS A 173 4.17 8.27 0.80
CA CYS A 173 5.57 7.98 0.46
C CYS A 173 6.15 9.00 -0.52
N ALA A 174 5.39 9.44 -1.52
CA ALA A 174 5.82 10.46 -2.47
C ALA A 174 6.08 11.82 -1.77
N ILE A 175 5.23 12.21 -0.82
CA ILE A 175 5.48 13.39 0.03
C ILE A 175 6.82 13.24 0.76
N GLN A 176 7.12 12.06 1.31
CA GLN A 176 8.39 11.83 1.98
C GLN A 176 9.60 11.86 1.02
N VAL A 177 9.46 11.38 -0.22
CA VAL A 177 10.50 11.54 -1.25
C VAL A 177 10.80 13.02 -1.47
N VAL A 178 9.76 13.85 -1.64
CA VAL A 178 9.91 15.29 -1.85
C VAL A 178 10.53 15.97 -0.61
N ASN A 179 10.05 15.66 0.59
CA ASN A 179 10.58 16.18 1.84
C ASN A 179 12.04 15.75 2.08
N GLY A 180 12.37 14.50 1.73
CA GLY A 180 13.71 13.96 1.75
C GLY A 180 14.63 14.73 0.81
N LEU A 181 14.21 14.95 -0.44
CA LEU A 181 14.96 15.69 -1.45
C LEU A 181 15.23 17.13 -1.00
N PHE A 182 14.22 17.85 -0.52
CA PHE A 182 14.42 19.19 0.06
C PHE A 182 15.36 19.16 1.28
N GLY A 183 15.27 18.14 2.13
CA GLY A 183 16.20 17.96 3.23
C GLY A 183 17.64 17.66 2.81
N THR A 184 17.85 17.02 1.65
CA THR A 184 19.19 16.75 1.09
C THR A 184 19.78 17.93 0.31
N ILE A 185 18.96 18.65 -0.46
CA ILE A 185 19.39 19.75 -1.35
C ILE A 185 19.42 21.09 -0.60
N CYS A 186 18.40 21.37 0.23
CA CYS A 186 18.30 22.61 1.01
C CYS A 186 18.82 22.44 2.46
N GLY A 187 19.27 21.24 2.84
CA GLY A 187 19.80 20.91 4.17
C GLY A 187 21.11 21.61 4.56
N ASP A 188 21.70 22.39 3.65
CA ASP A 188 22.93 23.17 3.90
C ASP A 188 22.72 24.57 4.48
N CYS A 189 21.51 24.95 4.93
CA CYS A 189 21.30 26.28 5.49
C CYS A 189 20.49 26.29 6.79
N LYS A 190 21.15 25.92 7.90
CA LYS A 190 21.19 26.66 9.19
C LYS A 190 21.92 25.84 10.28
N CYS A 191 23.25 25.81 10.21
CA CYS A 191 24.13 25.73 11.39
C CYS A 191 25.02 26.98 11.49
N CYS A 192 24.52 28.12 11.01
CA CYS A 192 24.94 29.45 11.44
C CYS A 192 23.69 30.13 12.00
N GLY A 193 23.60 30.23 13.33
CA GLY A 193 22.62 31.09 14.00
C GLY A 193 21.91 30.47 15.19
N CYS A 194 22.55 30.61 16.36
CA CYS A 194 21.96 30.69 17.71
C CYS A 194 21.62 29.38 18.45
N CYS A 195 22.55 28.96 19.32
CA CYS A 195 22.28 28.77 20.75
C CYS A 195 23.43 29.41 21.54
N GLY A 196 23.23 30.69 21.89
CA GLY A 196 23.66 31.23 23.18
C GLY A 196 22.52 31.06 24.17
#